data_AF-A0AA38TEQ6-F1
#
_entry.id   AF-A0AA38TEQ6-F1
#
_cell.length_a   1.000
_cell.length_b   1.000
_cell.length_c   1.000
_cell.angle_alpha   90.00
_cell.angle_beta   90.00
_cell.angle_gamma   90.00
#
_symmetry.space_group_name_H-M   'P 1'
#
loop_
_entity.id
_entity.type
_entity.pdbx_description
1 polymer ?
#
loop_
_entity_poly.entity_id
_entity_poly.type
_entity_poly.pdbx_seq_one_letter_code
_entity_poly.pdbx_strand_id
1 'polypeptide(L)'
;MLRKIVSLPSKSRSRKFLLKSLHSTNNYCNCAPLSPLSIPSKQFNRSFSSGYHLNLRRSGFADLGRRGFSSETETGHRESIDYDVVIVGGGPAGLSAAIRLKQLCRENDVELSVCVVEKGAEVGAHIISGNVFEPRALNELIPNWREEEAPISVGVSSDKFMLLTKKHAIPLPNPFDNRGNYVISLSQFARWLGQKAEELGVEIYPGFAAKEVLFDESENVIGIATNDMGIGKDGSKKDNFQPGVELKGSIFTLIDEPGICYGLSVNIALKLHK
;
A
#
# COMPACT_ATOMS: atom_id res chain seq x y z
N MET A 1 16.40 5.77 -1.41
CA MET A 1 15.69 5.52 -2.69
C MET A 1 14.19 5.82 -2.52
N LEU A 2 13.84 7.01 -2.00
CA LEU A 2 12.47 7.45 -1.74
C LEU A 2 12.31 8.83 -2.40
N ARG A 3 11.95 8.84 -3.68
CA ARG A 3 11.62 10.07 -4.41
C ARG A 3 10.48 9.76 -5.38
N LYS A 4 9.26 9.78 -4.87
CA LYS A 4 8.02 10.01 -5.63
C LYS A 4 6.89 10.31 -4.66
N ILE A 5 6.97 11.48 -4.03
CA ILE A 5 5.78 12.18 -3.52
C ILE A 5 5.26 12.93 -4.73
N VAL A 6 4.07 12.60 -5.25
CA VAL A 6 3.53 13.34 -6.41
C VAL A 6 2.16 13.94 -6.14
N SER A 7 2.14 15.26 -6.43
CA SER A 7 1.06 16.17 -6.79
C SER A 7 0.23 16.74 -5.63
N LEU A 8 0.33 18.06 -5.48
CA LEU A 8 -0.47 18.89 -4.57
C LEU A 8 -1.29 19.87 -5.42
N PRO A 9 -2.63 19.76 -5.47
CA PRO A 9 -3.47 20.80 -6.06
C PRO A 9 -3.51 22.06 -5.18
N SER A 10 -3.76 23.20 -5.81
CA SER A 10 -3.60 24.52 -5.19
C SER A 10 -4.88 25.01 -4.48
N LYS A 11 -4.68 25.56 -3.27
CA LYS A 11 -5.58 26.41 -2.44
C LYS A 11 -6.27 25.69 -1.26
N SER A 12 -5.53 25.42 -0.18
CA SER A 12 -6.10 25.35 1.16
C SER A 12 -5.06 25.70 2.24
N ARG A 13 -5.54 26.09 3.43
CA ARG A 13 -4.73 26.46 4.62
C ARG A 13 -3.78 25.32 5.03
N SER A 14 -4.17 24.08 4.76
CA SER A 14 -3.42 22.83 4.94
C SER A 14 -2.12 22.76 4.13
N ARG A 15 -2.06 23.43 2.95
CA ARG A 15 -0.84 23.45 2.10
C ARG A 15 0.30 24.25 2.73
N LYS A 16 0.01 25.39 3.35
CA LYS A 16 1.05 26.22 4.02
C LYS A 16 1.67 25.48 5.20
N PHE A 17 0.88 24.67 5.89
CA PHE A 17 1.33 23.83 6.98
C PHE A 17 2.25 22.70 6.48
N LEU A 18 1.81 21.95 5.46
CA LEU A 18 2.55 20.79 4.95
C LEU A 18 3.81 21.15 4.16
N LEU A 19 3.80 22.24 3.39
CA LEU A 19 5.02 22.75 2.72
C LEU A 19 6.08 23.21 3.74
N LYS A 20 5.66 23.84 4.85
CA LYS A 20 6.58 24.23 5.93
C LYS A 20 7.15 23.01 6.64
N SER A 21 6.34 22.00 6.91
CA SER A 21 6.78 20.76 7.55
C SER A 21 7.78 19.97 6.67
N LEU A 22 7.53 19.90 5.36
CA LEU A 22 8.43 19.23 4.40
C LEU A 22 9.75 20.00 4.16
N HIS A 23 9.75 21.33 4.31
CA HIS A 23 10.98 22.13 4.22
C HIS A 23 11.84 22.04 5.49
N SER A 24 11.24 21.83 6.67
CA SER A 24 11.99 21.65 7.91
C SER A 24 12.79 20.33 7.95
N THR A 25 12.42 19.33 7.15
CA THR A 25 13.11 18.03 7.05
C THR A 25 14.27 18.00 6.05
N ASN A 26 14.50 19.09 5.29
CA ASN A 26 15.50 19.11 4.20
C ASN A 26 16.96 19.31 4.65
N ASN A 27 17.25 19.43 5.95
CA ASN A 27 18.62 19.70 6.43
C ASN A 27 19.46 18.46 6.77
N TYR A 28 18.98 17.23 6.55
CA TYR A 28 19.72 16.02 6.92
C TYR A 28 19.66 14.93 5.84
N CYS A 29 20.39 15.11 4.72
CA CYS A 29 20.73 14.01 3.82
C CYS A 29 21.89 14.40 2.88
N ASN A 30 23.14 14.29 3.37
CA ASN A 30 24.33 14.25 2.51
C ASN A 30 24.82 12.81 2.42
N CYS A 31 24.46 12.11 1.34
CA CYS A 31 25.09 10.85 0.93
C CYS A 31 25.49 10.96 -0.54
N ALA A 32 26.78 10.75 -0.83
CA ALA A 32 27.38 10.82 -2.16
C ALA A 32 26.90 9.68 -3.09
N PRO A 33 26.83 9.89 -4.42
CA PRO A 33 26.34 8.88 -5.37
C PRO A 33 27.42 7.86 -5.73
N LEU A 34 27.06 6.56 -5.72
CA LEU A 34 27.84 5.47 -6.31
C LEU A 34 27.32 5.16 -7.72
N SER A 35 28.24 4.87 -8.64
CA SER A 35 28.04 4.69 -10.08
C SER A 35 27.39 3.34 -10.48
N PRO A 36 26.73 3.25 -11.65
CA PRO A 36 25.97 2.07 -12.06
C PRO A 36 26.82 1.02 -12.79
N LEU A 37 26.57 -0.26 -12.49
CA LEU A 37 27.07 -1.43 -13.22
C LEU A 37 25.92 -2.08 -14.01
N SER A 38 26.17 -2.33 -15.29
CA SER A 38 25.25 -2.84 -16.32
C SER A 38 25.30 -4.36 -16.48
N ILE A 39 24.14 -5.04 -16.55
CA ILE A 39 24.03 -6.45 -17.00
C ILE A 39 22.75 -6.63 -17.86
N PRO A 40 22.77 -7.42 -18.97
CA PRO A 40 21.76 -7.37 -20.03
C PRO A 40 20.64 -8.41 -19.93
N SER A 41 19.50 -8.07 -20.56
CA SER A 41 18.26 -8.84 -20.67
C SER A 41 18.29 -9.95 -21.74
N LYS A 42 17.68 -11.10 -21.48
CA LYS A 42 17.16 -12.02 -22.50
C LYS A 42 15.76 -12.53 -22.15
N GLN A 43 14.85 -12.35 -23.09
CA GLN A 43 13.47 -12.86 -23.11
C GLN A 43 13.43 -14.38 -23.25
N PHE A 44 12.43 -15.02 -22.65
CA PHE A 44 12.00 -16.36 -23.04
C PHE A 44 10.47 -16.48 -22.93
N ASN A 45 9.81 -16.57 -24.08
CA ASN A 45 8.41 -16.97 -24.22
C ASN A 45 8.32 -18.50 -24.18
N ARG A 46 7.31 -19.05 -23.51
CA ARG A 46 6.59 -20.24 -23.97
C ARG A 46 5.30 -20.48 -23.18
N SER A 47 4.23 -20.57 -23.95
CA SER A 47 2.89 -21.02 -23.63
C SER A 47 2.84 -22.53 -23.38
N PHE A 48 1.95 -22.97 -22.48
CA PHE A 48 1.54 -24.37 -22.36
C PHE A 48 0.02 -24.45 -22.19
N SER A 49 -0.58 -25.36 -22.97
CA SER A 49 -2.00 -25.69 -23.05
C SER A 49 -2.24 -27.10 -22.47
N SER A 50 -3.53 -27.43 -22.33
CA SER A 50 -4.15 -28.72 -21.98
C SER A 50 -4.39 -28.89 -20.48
N GLY A 51 -5.59 -29.15 -19.97
CA GLY A 51 -6.82 -29.62 -20.60
C GLY A 51 -7.32 -30.82 -19.79
N TYR A 52 -8.43 -30.68 -19.07
CA TYR A 52 -9.18 -31.82 -18.53
C TYR A 52 -10.68 -31.57 -18.65
N HIS A 53 -11.34 -32.61 -19.14
CA HIS A 53 -12.68 -32.69 -19.68
C HIS A 53 -13.51 -33.49 -18.68
N LEU A 54 -14.68 -33.00 -18.24
CA LEU A 54 -15.70 -33.83 -17.58
C LEU A 54 -17.09 -33.40 -18.05
N ASN A 55 -17.79 -34.36 -18.64
CA ASN A 55 -19.10 -34.22 -19.28
C ASN A 55 -20.22 -34.08 -18.24
N LEU A 56 -21.08 -33.07 -18.42
CA LEU A 56 -22.42 -33.01 -17.83
C LEU A 56 -23.40 -33.85 -18.66
N ARG A 57 -24.24 -34.66 -18.00
CA ARG A 57 -25.48 -35.18 -18.56
C ARG A 57 -26.66 -34.32 -18.09
N ARG A 58 -27.51 -33.97 -19.06
CA ARG A 58 -28.77 -33.22 -18.98
C ARG A 58 -29.92 -34.02 -18.35
N SER A 59 -30.79 -33.31 -17.64
CA SER A 59 -32.27 -33.36 -17.68
C SER A 59 -32.76 -32.54 -16.48
N GLY A 60 -33.44 -31.40 -16.56
CA GLY A 60 -34.62 -31.07 -17.35
C GLY A 60 -35.77 -30.89 -16.35
N PHE A 61 -36.21 -29.65 -16.07
CA PHE A 61 -37.49 -29.37 -15.43
C PHE A 61 -37.97 -27.95 -15.79
N ALA A 62 -39.29 -27.85 -15.90
CA ALA A 62 -40.04 -26.90 -16.70
C ALA A 62 -40.39 -25.57 -16.01
N ASP A 63 -40.60 -24.57 -16.87
CA ASP A 63 -41.65 -23.54 -16.89
C ASP A 63 -42.36 -23.16 -15.57
N LEU A 64 -42.17 -21.89 -15.17
CA LEU A 64 -43.15 -21.11 -14.40
C LEU A 64 -42.82 -19.62 -14.55
N GLY A 65 -43.64 -18.92 -15.34
CA GLY A 65 -43.48 -17.51 -15.63
C GLY A 65 -43.58 -16.59 -14.42
N ARG A 66 -42.86 -15.46 -14.48
CA ARG A 66 -43.24 -14.21 -13.82
C ARG A 66 -42.37 -13.05 -14.31
N ARG A 67 -43.07 -12.03 -14.84
CA ARG A 67 -42.75 -10.59 -14.81
C ARG A 67 -41.39 -10.20 -15.38
N GLY A 68 -41.43 -9.54 -16.53
CA GLY A 68 -40.35 -8.67 -16.98
C GLY A 68 -40.01 -7.69 -15.87
N PHE A 69 -38.83 -7.86 -15.29
CA PHE A 69 -38.13 -6.81 -14.57
C PHE A 69 -37.35 -6.07 -15.64
N SER A 70 -37.91 -4.94 -16.10
CA SER A 70 -37.13 -3.95 -16.82
C SER A 70 -36.04 -3.49 -15.85
N SER A 71 -34.86 -4.08 -15.93
CA SER A 71 -33.69 -3.55 -15.24
C SER A 71 -33.30 -2.29 -16.00
N GLU A 72 -33.93 -1.18 -15.64
CA GLU A 72 -33.40 0.13 -15.93
C GLU A 72 -31.96 0.13 -15.40
N THR A 73 -31.01 0.23 -16.33
CA THR A 73 -29.59 0.40 -16.02
C THR A 73 -29.45 1.73 -15.30
N GLU A 74 -29.53 1.71 -13.96
CA GLU A 74 -29.06 2.82 -13.13
C GLU A 74 -27.60 3.07 -13.52
N THR A 75 -27.36 4.24 -14.09
CA THR A 75 -26.04 4.78 -14.33
C THR A 75 -25.35 4.91 -12.97
N GLY A 76 -24.49 3.93 -12.69
CA GLY A 76 -23.88 3.68 -11.39
C GLY A 76 -23.10 4.87 -10.85
N HIS A 77 -23.71 5.57 -9.91
CA HIS A 77 -23.02 6.56 -9.09
C HIS A 77 -22.24 5.80 -8.01
N ARG A 78 -20.90 5.94 -8.01
CA ARG A 78 -20.07 5.47 -6.89
C ARG A 78 -20.31 6.41 -5.71
N GLU A 79 -20.51 5.86 -4.52
CA GLU A 79 -20.50 6.68 -3.31
C GLU A 79 -19.11 7.29 -3.14
N SER A 80 -19.05 8.56 -2.73
CA SER A 80 -17.79 9.25 -2.48
C SER A 80 -17.67 9.68 -1.02
N ILE A 81 -16.50 9.45 -0.43
CA ILE A 81 -16.14 9.87 0.92
C ILE A 81 -14.93 10.80 0.81
N ASP A 82 -15.02 11.96 1.45
CA ASP A 82 -13.98 12.99 1.43
C ASP A 82 -13.08 12.92 2.67
N TYR A 83 -11.77 12.97 2.44
CA TYR A 83 -10.74 13.09 3.46
C TYR A 83 -9.80 14.26 3.13
N ASP A 84 -9.04 14.75 4.12
CA ASP A 84 -7.95 15.68 3.84
C ASP A 84 -6.77 14.94 3.21
N VAL A 85 -6.46 13.76 3.74
CA VAL A 85 -5.35 12.92 3.28
C VAL A 85 -5.80 11.47 3.08
N VAL A 86 -5.53 10.93 1.89
CA VAL A 86 -5.72 9.52 1.57
C VAL A 86 -4.35 8.88 1.31
N ILE A 87 -4.06 7.80 2.03
CA ILE A 87 -2.85 7.01 1.92
C ILE A 87 -3.23 5.62 1.40
N VAL A 88 -2.58 5.18 0.33
CA VAL A 88 -2.78 3.83 -0.20
C VAL A 88 -1.62 2.94 0.24
N GLY A 89 -1.96 1.89 0.98
CA GLY A 89 -1.04 0.89 1.53
C GLY A 89 -0.92 0.97 3.05
N GLY A 90 -1.34 -0.08 3.76
CA GLY A 90 -1.19 -0.28 5.20
C GLY A 90 0.15 -0.93 5.57
N GLY A 91 1.19 -0.71 4.78
CA GLY A 91 2.55 -1.16 5.10
C GLY A 91 3.26 -0.25 6.10
N PRO A 92 4.46 -0.63 6.59
CA PRO A 92 5.22 0.17 7.55
C PRO A 92 5.43 1.61 7.11
N ALA A 93 5.67 1.86 5.82
CA ALA A 93 5.87 3.20 5.30
C ALA A 93 4.58 4.03 5.27
N GLY A 94 3.45 3.44 4.85
CA GLY A 94 2.15 4.11 4.82
C GLY A 94 1.65 4.48 6.22
N LEU A 95 1.75 3.52 7.14
CA LEU A 95 1.39 3.71 8.55
C LEU A 95 2.32 4.72 9.24
N SER A 96 3.63 4.66 8.99
CA SER A 96 4.56 5.64 9.54
C SER A 96 4.27 7.07 9.07
N ALA A 97 3.90 7.24 7.79
CA ALA A 97 3.50 8.53 7.25
C ALA A 97 2.21 9.05 7.92
N ALA A 98 1.21 8.18 8.11
CA ALA A 98 -0.04 8.52 8.77
C ALA A 98 0.19 8.94 10.24
N ILE A 99 0.98 8.17 10.98
CA ILE A 99 1.38 8.44 12.36
C ILE A 99 2.07 9.79 12.46
N ARG A 100 3.13 10.01 11.66
CA ARG A 100 3.89 11.26 11.73
C ARG A 100 3.04 12.47 11.34
N LEU A 101 2.15 12.31 10.37
CA LEU A 101 1.20 13.35 9.98
C LEU A 101 0.29 13.74 11.15
N LYS A 102 -0.35 12.77 11.83
CA LYS A 102 -1.23 13.07 12.97
C LYS A 102 -0.46 13.63 14.17
N GLN A 103 0.78 13.20 14.40
CA GLN A 103 1.65 13.81 15.41
C GLN A 103 1.91 15.29 15.11
N LEU A 104 2.29 15.62 13.87
CA LEU A 104 2.51 17.01 13.44
C LEU A 104 1.23 17.85 13.54
N CYS A 105 0.08 17.26 13.20
CA CYS A 105 -1.23 17.90 13.36
C CYS A 105 -1.49 18.28 14.82
N ARG A 106 -1.25 17.36 15.77
CA ARG A 106 -1.35 17.63 17.22
C ARG A 106 -0.36 18.70 17.69
N GLU A 107 0.89 18.64 17.23
CA GLU A 107 1.93 19.64 17.59
C GLU A 107 1.56 21.06 17.15
N ASN A 108 0.76 21.21 16.09
CA ASN A 108 0.45 22.50 15.48
C ASN A 108 -1.03 22.90 15.61
N ASP A 109 -1.81 22.17 16.41
CA ASP A 109 -3.24 22.41 16.64
C ASP A 109 -4.04 22.48 15.32
N VAL A 110 -3.77 21.53 14.43
CA VAL A 110 -4.49 21.34 13.16
C VAL A 110 -5.23 20.02 13.21
N GLU A 111 -6.48 20.01 12.78
CA GLU A 111 -7.26 18.79 12.60
C GLU A 111 -7.31 18.42 11.12
N LEU A 112 -6.87 17.21 10.79
CA LEU A 112 -6.98 16.63 9.45
C LEU A 112 -7.61 15.24 9.55
N SER A 113 -8.54 14.95 8.64
CA SER A 113 -9.06 13.60 8.41
C SER A 113 -8.08 12.82 7.54
N VAL A 114 -7.64 11.66 8.03
CA VAL A 114 -6.59 10.84 7.40
C VAL A 114 -7.11 9.43 7.26
N CYS A 115 -7.17 8.95 6.02
CA CYS A 115 -7.59 7.60 5.67
C CYS A 115 -6.41 6.80 5.11
N VAL A 116 -6.25 5.57 5.59
CA VAL A 116 -5.33 4.56 5.05
C VAL A 116 -6.14 3.42 4.46
N VAL A 117 -5.89 3.11 3.20
CA VAL A 117 -6.56 2.03 2.46
C VAL A 117 -5.61 0.86 2.33
N GLU A 118 -6.01 -0.32 2.80
CA GLU A 118 -5.23 -1.56 2.76
C GLU A 118 -5.98 -2.64 1.98
N LYS A 119 -5.29 -3.28 1.05
CA LYS A 119 -5.88 -4.33 0.20
C LYS A 119 -6.12 -5.63 0.96
N GLY A 120 -5.22 -5.98 1.87
CA GLY A 120 -5.32 -7.15 2.74
C GLY A 120 -6.57 -7.10 3.57
N ALA A 121 -7.18 -8.26 3.81
CA ALA A 121 -8.34 -8.38 4.70
C ALA A 121 -8.08 -7.83 6.11
N GLU A 122 -6.81 -7.74 6.49
CA GLU A 122 -6.31 -7.07 7.68
C GLU A 122 -4.96 -6.40 7.35
N VAL A 123 -4.57 -5.40 8.15
CA VAL A 123 -3.21 -4.85 8.12
C VAL A 123 -2.19 -5.97 8.30
N GLY A 124 -1.17 -5.99 7.44
CA GLY A 124 -0.11 -6.99 7.48
C GLY A 124 -0.43 -8.34 6.82
N ALA A 125 -1.67 -8.58 6.37
CA ALA A 125 -2.06 -9.86 5.75
C ALA A 125 -1.28 -10.18 4.45
N HIS A 126 -0.88 -9.15 3.72
CA HIS A 126 -0.10 -9.28 2.49
C HIS A 126 1.41 -9.03 2.68
N ILE A 127 1.87 -8.85 3.92
CA ILE A 127 3.29 -8.62 4.22
C ILE A 127 3.99 -9.96 4.46
N ILE A 128 4.96 -10.27 3.61
CA ILE A 128 5.82 -11.45 3.72
C ILE A 128 7.27 -10.96 3.78
N SER A 129 7.94 -11.14 4.92
CA SER A 129 9.34 -10.77 5.06
C SER A 129 10.02 -11.58 6.17
N GLY A 130 11.20 -12.12 5.88
CA GLY A 130 12.21 -12.37 6.91
C GLY A 130 12.98 -11.07 7.08
N ASN A 131 12.83 -10.42 8.24
CA ASN A 131 13.28 -9.04 8.42
C ASN A 131 14.35 -8.94 9.53
N VAL A 132 15.47 -8.32 9.18
CA VAL A 132 16.40 -7.74 10.14
C VAL A 132 16.13 -6.24 10.18
N PHE A 133 15.58 -5.80 11.31
CA PHE A 133 15.03 -4.47 11.52
C PHE A 133 16.05 -3.56 12.21
N GLU A 134 16.38 -2.45 11.54
CA GLU A 134 17.17 -1.36 12.13
C GLU A 134 16.20 -0.37 12.82
N PRO A 135 16.35 -0.13 14.13
CA PRO A 135 15.33 0.55 14.92
C PRO A 135 15.36 2.08 14.84
N ARG A 136 16.28 2.72 14.11
CA ARG A 136 16.49 4.18 14.17
C ARG A 136 15.28 4.97 13.71
N ALA A 137 14.70 4.59 12.57
CA ALA A 137 13.49 5.23 12.07
C ALA A 137 12.32 5.09 13.07
N LEU A 138 12.22 3.97 13.76
CA LEU A 138 11.21 3.77 14.80
C LEU A 138 11.53 4.56 16.07
N ASN A 139 12.80 4.66 16.47
CA ASN A 139 13.21 5.51 17.59
C ASN A 139 12.88 6.99 17.32
N GLU A 140 12.92 7.43 16.07
CA GLU A 140 12.52 8.79 15.67
C GLU A 140 10.99 8.96 15.67
N LEU A 141 10.25 7.95 15.19
CA LEU A 141 8.78 8.02 15.06
C LEU A 141 8.04 7.83 16.38
N ILE A 142 8.47 6.85 17.19
CA ILE A 142 7.85 6.44 18.46
C ILE A 142 8.99 6.17 19.47
N PRO A 143 9.59 7.20 20.09
CA PRO A 143 10.81 7.03 20.90
C PRO A 143 10.71 6.01 22.04
N ASN A 144 9.51 5.86 22.62
CA ASN A 144 9.19 5.00 23.74
C ASN A 144 8.60 3.63 23.31
N TRP A 145 8.76 3.21 22.05
CA TRP A 145 8.18 1.96 21.52
C TRP A 145 8.51 0.70 22.34
N ARG A 146 9.64 0.69 23.08
CA ARG A 146 10.05 -0.43 23.94
C ARG A 146 9.13 -0.64 25.14
N GLU A 147 8.43 0.40 25.56
CA GLU A 147 7.47 0.37 26.67
C GLU A 147 6.05 0.06 26.17
N GLU A 148 5.83 0.07 24.85
CA GLU A 148 4.52 -0.04 24.21
C GLU A 148 4.24 -1.43 23.61
N GLU A 149 4.79 -2.49 24.22
CA GLU A 149 4.60 -3.89 23.83
C GLU A 149 4.84 -4.16 22.33
N ALA A 150 5.73 -3.41 21.69
CA ALA A 150 6.04 -3.59 20.28
C ALA A 150 6.54 -5.03 20.01
N PRO A 151 6.15 -5.66 18.88
CA PRO A 151 6.53 -7.04 18.55
C PRO A 151 7.98 -7.13 18.03
N ILE A 152 8.91 -6.52 18.75
CA ILE A 152 10.34 -6.36 18.45
C ILE A 152 11.13 -6.80 19.69
N SER A 153 11.22 -8.11 19.91
CA SER A 153 11.81 -8.69 21.13
C SER A 153 13.13 -9.44 20.90
N VAL A 154 13.41 -9.87 19.67
CA VAL A 154 14.57 -10.73 19.36
C VAL A 154 15.69 -9.89 18.78
N GLY A 155 16.66 -9.50 19.62
CA GLY A 155 17.90 -8.86 19.14
C GLY A 155 18.75 -9.83 18.32
N VAL A 156 19.43 -9.33 17.27
CA VAL A 156 20.38 -10.14 16.49
C VAL A 156 21.58 -10.50 17.36
N SER A 157 21.85 -11.79 17.49
CA SER A 157 22.95 -12.32 18.31
C SER A 157 24.23 -12.57 17.53
N SER A 158 24.11 -13.03 16.28
CA SER A 158 25.24 -13.30 15.39
C SER A 158 24.77 -13.28 13.94
N ASP A 159 25.65 -12.88 13.05
CA ASP A 159 25.41 -12.87 11.62
C ASP A 159 26.33 -13.88 10.92
N LYS A 160 25.76 -14.67 10.00
CA LYS A 160 26.50 -15.68 9.22
C LYS A 160 26.21 -15.50 7.74
N PHE A 161 27.26 -15.38 6.94
CA PHE A 161 27.15 -15.37 5.49
C PHE A 161 27.74 -16.67 4.94
N MET A 162 26.97 -17.41 4.14
CA MET A 162 27.34 -18.75 3.69
C MET A 162 27.06 -18.95 2.20
N LEU A 163 28.01 -19.58 1.51
CA LEU A 163 27.80 -20.11 0.16
C LEU A 163 27.32 -21.56 0.26
N LEU A 164 26.16 -21.84 -0.32
CA LEU A 164 25.56 -23.16 -0.31
C LEU A 164 25.91 -23.94 -1.59
N THR A 165 26.35 -25.19 -1.41
CA THR A 165 26.47 -26.19 -2.47
C THR A 165 25.49 -27.33 -2.19
N LYS A 166 25.35 -28.30 -3.11
CA LYS A 166 24.45 -29.46 -2.90
C LYS A 166 24.74 -30.24 -1.60
N LYS A 167 25.98 -30.22 -1.11
CA LYS A 167 26.42 -31.04 0.05
C LYS A 167 27.04 -30.23 1.19
N HIS A 168 27.38 -28.96 0.99
CA HIS A 168 28.15 -28.18 1.96
C HIS A 168 27.63 -26.76 2.09
N ALA A 169 27.79 -26.19 3.28
CA ALA A 169 27.66 -24.76 3.54
C ALA A 169 29.05 -24.22 3.88
N ILE A 170 29.59 -23.34 3.04
CA ILE A 170 30.93 -22.77 3.20
C ILE A 170 30.77 -21.37 3.80
N PRO A 171 31.28 -21.10 5.02
CA PRO A 171 31.21 -19.77 5.61
C PRO A 171 32.11 -18.80 4.83
N LEU A 172 31.60 -17.59 4.61
CA LEU A 172 32.32 -16.48 3.96
C LEU A 172 32.45 -15.31 4.95
N PRO A 173 33.42 -14.40 4.73
CA PRO A 173 33.47 -13.13 5.44
C PRO A 173 32.13 -12.41 5.31
N ASN A 174 31.56 -12.03 6.44
CA ASN A 174 30.22 -11.46 6.48
C ASN A 174 30.27 -9.95 6.16
N PRO A 175 29.59 -9.48 5.11
CA PRO A 175 29.55 -8.06 4.77
C PRO A 175 28.53 -7.26 5.61
N PHE A 176 27.71 -7.91 6.44
CA PHE A 176 26.66 -7.27 7.21
C PHE A 176 27.08 -7.06 8.68
N ASP A 177 26.68 -5.93 9.25
CA ASP A 177 26.80 -5.62 10.68
C ASP A 177 25.41 -5.30 11.23
N ASN A 178 24.80 -6.28 11.92
CA ASN A 178 23.47 -6.13 12.49
C ASN A 178 23.48 -5.94 14.00
N ARG A 179 24.59 -5.46 14.57
CA ARG A 179 24.64 -5.10 16.00
C ARG A 179 23.59 -4.05 16.32
N GLY A 180 22.74 -4.36 17.29
CA GLY A 180 21.62 -3.48 17.71
C GLY A 180 20.35 -3.58 16.85
N ASN A 181 20.35 -4.44 15.82
CA ASN A 181 19.16 -4.74 15.02
C ASN A 181 18.36 -5.88 15.64
N TYR A 182 17.14 -6.08 15.14
CA TYR A 182 16.20 -7.08 15.63
C TYR A 182 15.72 -8.00 14.52
N VAL A 183 15.46 -9.26 14.83
CA VAL A 183 14.73 -10.18 13.94
C VAL A 183 13.25 -10.05 14.26
N ILE A 184 12.45 -9.63 13.29
CA ILE A 184 11.02 -9.36 13.51
C ILE A 184 10.12 -10.03 12.47
N SER A 185 8.86 -10.20 12.85
CA SER A 185 7.78 -10.42 11.91
C SER A 185 7.27 -9.05 11.43
N LEU A 186 7.55 -8.72 10.17
CA LEU A 186 7.14 -7.43 9.60
C LEU A 186 5.61 -7.26 9.55
N SER A 187 4.86 -8.36 9.41
CA SER A 187 3.40 -8.34 9.44
C SER A 187 2.86 -8.02 10.83
N GLN A 188 3.43 -8.59 11.91
CA GLN A 188 3.07 -8.23 13.27
C GLN A 188 3.45 -6.78 13.59
N PHE A 189 4.62 -6.33 13.11
CA PHE A 189 5.03 -4.94 13.25
C PHE A 189 4.09 -3.96 12.56
N ALA A 190 3.66 -4.25 11.33
CA ALA A 190 2.68 -3.42 10.63
C ALA A 190 1.32 -3.39 11.34
N ARG A 191 0.85 -4.52 11.88
CA ARG A 191 -0.37 -4.56 12.71
C ARG A 191 -0.26 -3.66 13.93
N TRP A 192 0.87 -3.72 14.63
CA TRP A 192 1.14 -2.85 15.78
C TRP A 192 1.20 -1.37 15.36
N LEU A 193 1.85 -1.03 14.25
CA LEU A 193 1.80 0.33 13.69
C LEU A 193 0.37 0.76 13.32
N GLY A 194 -0.47 -0.16 12.85
CA GLY A 194 -1.88 0.09 12.56
C GLY A 194 -2.61 0.56 13.81
N GLN A 195 -2.47 -0.18 14.92
CA GLN A 195 -3.04 0.20 16.22
C GLN A 195 -2.55 1.58 16.67
N LYS A 196 -1.24 1.86 16.53
CA LYS A 196 -0.67 3.18 16.85
C LYS A 196 -1.23 4.31 16.00
N ALA A 197 -1.50 4.05 14.72
CA ALA A 197 -2.13 5.02 13.84
C ALA A 197 -3.60 5.26 14.23
N GLU A 198 -4.36 4.21 14.54
CA GLU A 198 -5.75 4.31 15.02
C GLU A 198 -5.87 5.08 16.34
N GLU A 199 -4.95 4.86 17.30
CA GLU A 199 -4.83 5.63 18.54
C GLU A 199 -4.63 7.15 18.29
N LEU A 200 -4.05 7.51 17.13
CA LEU A 200 -3.87 8.89 16.72
C LEU A 200 -5.08 9.48 15.98
N GLY A 201 -6.10 8.68 15.70
CA GLY A 201 -7.30 9.06 14.94
C GLY A 201 -7.09 8.99 13.43
N VAL A 202 -6.27 8.04 12.97
CA VAL A 202 -6.23 7.62 11.55
C VAL A 202 -7.31 6.58 11.32
N GLU A 203 -8.07 6.72 10.25
CA GLU A 203 -9.04 5.71 9.83
C GLU A 203 -8.37 4.71 8.89
N ILE A 204 -8.42 3.42 9.23
CA ILE A 204 -7.79 2.35 8.43
C ILE A 204 -8.89 1.46 7.86
N TYR A 205 -8.89 1.30 6.53
CA TYR A 205 -9.84 0.50 5.78
C TYR A 205 -9.15 -0.71 5.12
N PRO A 206 -9.04 -1.84 5.84
CA PRO A 206 -8.56 -3.09 5.26
C PRO A 206 -9.62 -3.74 4.35
N GLY A 207 -9.18 -4.55 3.40
CA GLY A 207 -10.02 -5.26 2.43
C GLY A 207 -10.41 -4.41 1.21
N PHE A 208 -9.95 -3.17 1.12
CA PHE A 208 -10.28 -2.25 0.03
C PHE A 208 -9.07 -2.05 -0.87
N ALA A 209 -9.14 -2.51 -2.11
CA ALA A 209 -8.06 -2.32 -3.06
C ALA A 209 -8.24 -1.01 -3.82
N ALA A 210 -7.26 -0.09 -3.77
CA ALA A 210 -7.23 1.06 -4.66
C ALA A 210 -7.05 0.58 -6.12
N LYS A 211 -8.12 0.67 -6.91
CA LYS A 211 -8.21 0.10 -8.26
C LYS A 211 -7.94 1.14 -9.34
N GLU A 212 -8.47 2.34 -9.16
CA GLU A 212 -8.40 3.44 -10.12
C GLU A 212 -7.96 4.73 -9.43
N VAL A 213 -7.24 5.58 -10.16
CA VAL A 213 -6.86 6.92 -9.70
C VAL A 213 -7.84 7.90 -10.31
N LEU A 214 -8.41 8.75 -9.47
CA LEU A 214 -9.33 9.80 -9.88
C LEU A 214 -8.54 11.07 -10.20
N PHE A 215 -8.86 11.69 -11.33
CA PHE A 215 -8.24 12.93 -11.79
C PHE A 215 -9.30 14.02 -11.97
N ASP A 216 -8.94 15.27 -11.70
CA ASP A 216 -9.75 16.43 -12.08
C ASP A 216 -9.54 16.82 -13.56
N GLU A 217 -10.27 17.84 -14.01
CA GLU A 217 -10.16 18.42 -15.36
C GLU A 217 -8.77 19.02 -15.66
N SER A 218 -7.99 19.32 -14.62
CA SER A 218 -6.63 19.84 -14.70
C SER A 218 -5.56 18.75 -14.59
N GLU A 219 -5.96 17.47 -14.68
CA GLU A 219 -5.12 16.28 -14.53
C GLU A 219 -4.42 16.14 -13.16
N ASN A 220 -4.91 16.81 -12.12
CA ASN A 220 -4.45 16.58 -10.76
C ASN A 220 -5.12 15.33 -10.18
N VAL A 221 -4.37 14.57 -9.38
CA VAL A 221 -4.92 13.45 -8.62
C VAL A 221 -5.83 14.00 -7.52
N ILE A 222 -7.09 13.54 -7.50
CA ILE A 222 -8.10 13.94 -6.51
C ILE A 222 -8.55 12.80 -5.60
N GLY A 223 -8.06 11.57 -5.83
CA GLY A 223 -8.41 10.42 -5.01
C GLY A 223 -8.19 9.07 -5.69
N ILE A 224 -8.79 8.03 -5.11
CA ILE A 224 -8.87 6.69 -5.71
C ILE A 224 -10.29 6.16 -5.67
N ALA A 225 -10.58 5.22 -6.56
CA ALA A 225 -11.76 4.37 -6.43
C ALA A 225 -11.36 2.95 -6.06
N THR A 226 -12.14 2.33 -5.18
CA THR A 226 -11.97 0.93 -4.79
C THR A 226 -12.53 -0.02 -5.85
N ASN A 227 -12.28 -1.32 -5.69
CA ASN A 227 -12.79 -2.33 -6.60
C ASN A 227 -14.31 -2.50 -6.48
N ASP A 228 -14.98 -2.69 -7.61
CA ASP A 228 -16.36 -3.15 -7.63
C ASP A 228 -16.46 -4.58 -7.05
N MET A 229 -17.56 -4.84 -6.35
CA MET A 229 -17.90 -6.15 -5.79
C MET A 229 -18.95 -6.83 -6.67
N GLY A 230 -19.02 -8.17 -6.64
CA GLY A 230 -20.02 -8.91 -7.42
C GLY A 230 -19.73 -8.98 -8.94
N ILE A 231 -18.46 -8.89 -9.35
CA ILE A 231 -18.04 -9.13 -10.74
C ILE A 231 -17.74 -10.62 -10.98
N GLY A 232 -18.28 -11.18 -12.07
CA GLY A 232 -18.02 -12.52 -12.57
C GLY A 232 -16.60 -12.69 -13.12
N LYS A 233 -16.14 -13.94 -13.22
CA LYS A 233 -14.82 -14.24 -13.85
C LYS A 233 -14.78 -13.83 -15.33
N ASP A 234 -15.93 -13.75 -15.96
CA ASP A 234 -16.17 -13.30 -17.33
C ASP A 234 -16.32 -11.77 -17.45
N GLY A 235 -16.26 -11.04 -16.33
CA GLY A 235 -16.48 -9.59 -16.28
C GLY A 235 -17.95 -9.17 -16.20
N SER A 236 -18.90 -10.13 -16.19
CA SER A 236 -20.32 -9.81 -16.04
C SER A 236 -20.65 -9.33 -14.62
N LYS A 237 -21.62 -8.42 -14.50
CA LYS A 237 -22.15 -8.01 -13.19
C LYS A 237 -23.09 -9.09 -12.68
N LYS A 238 -22.87 -9.59 -11.45
CA LYS A 238 -23.76 -10.53 -10.77
C LYS A 238 -24.89 -9.80 -10.06
N ASP A 239 -25.88 -10.54 -9.57
CA ASP A 239 -27.03 -10.02 -8.82
C ASP A 239 -26.64 -9.27 -7.53
N ASN A 240 -25.45 -9.56 -6.98
CA ASN A 240 -24.88 -8.88 -5.82
C ASN A 240 -23.83 -7.82 -6.20
N PHE A 241 -23.92 -7.26 -7.41
CA PHE A 241 -23.02 -6.19 -7.85
C PHE A 241 -23.13 -4.97 -6.93
N GLN A 242 -21.99 -4.47 -6.48
CA GLN A 242 -21.91 -3.19 -5.77
C GLN A 242 -20.77 -2.38 -6.39
N PRO A 243 -21.02 -1.13 -6.79
CA PRO A 243 -19.96 -0.27 -7.30
C PRO A 243 -18.94 0.01 -6.18
N GLY A 244 -17.68 0.16 -6.56
CA GLY A 244 -16.63 0.60 -5.64
C GLY A 244 -16.91 2.00 -5.08
N VAL A 245 -16.20 2.35 -4.01
CA VAL A 245 -16.31 3.64 -3.32
C VAL A 245 -15.18 4.55 -3.81
N GLU A 246 -15.49 5.82 -4.02
CA GLU A 246 -14.50 6.87 -4.28
C GLU A 246 -14.01 7.46 -2.96
N LEU A 247 -12.70 7.46 -2.75
CA LEU A 247 -12.04 8.11 -1.64
C LEU A 247 -11.31 9.33 -2.18
N LYS A 248 -11.87 10.51 -1.92
CA LYS A 248 -11.37 11.79 -2.40
C LYS A 248 -10.50 12.44 -1.33
N GLY A 249 -9.40 13.04 -1.76
CA GLY A 249 -8.41 13.62 -0.87
C GLY A 249 -7.82 14.91 -1.42
N SER A 250 -7.67 15.91 -0.57
CA SER A 250 -6.89 17.12 -0.94
C SER A 250 -5.41 16.79 -1.14
N ILE A 251 -4.91 15.76 -0.44
CA ILE A 251 -3.54 15.30 -0.50
C ILE A 251 -3.54 13.79 -0.60
N PHE A 252 -2.77 13.29 -1.56
CA PHE A 252 -2.75 11.89 -1.90
C PHE A 252 -1.34 11.34 -1.79
N THR A 253 -1.18 10.24 -1.06
CA THR A 253 0.13 9.59 -0.89
C THR A 253 0.05 8.13 -1.29
N LEU A 254 0.72 7.77 -2.38
CA LEU A 254 0.92 6.38 -2.77
C LEU A 254 2.17 5.87 -2.08
N ILE A 255 2.03 4.85 -1.22
CA ILE A 255 3.17 4.25 -0.54
C ILE A 255 3.18 2.74 -0.79
N ASP A 256 4.05 2.38 -1.73
CA ASP A 256 4.70 1.08 -1.92
C ASP A 256 3.85 -0.19 -1.65
N GLU A 257 3.06 -0.58 -2.65
CA GLU A 257 2.43 -1.89 -2.75
C GLU A 257 3.17 -2.74 -3.81
N PRO A 258 3.93 -3.79 -3.43
CA PRO A 258 4.48 -4.74 -4.40
C PRO A 258 3.34 -5.63 -4.92
N GLY A 259 2.68 -5.17 -5.99
CA GLY A 259 1.71 -5.98 -6.74
C GLY A 259 0.68 -5.17 -7.52
N ILE A 260 0.17 -4.06 -6.95
CA ILE A 260 -0.80 -3.18 -7.65
C ILE A 260 -0.10 -1.97 -8.27
N CYS A 261 1.01 -1.51 -7.70
CA CYS A 261 1.67 -0.28 -8.14
C CYS A 261 2.51 -0.39 -9.42
N TYR A 262 2.80 -1.57 -9.98
CA TYR A 262 3.40 -1.59 -11.32
C TYR A 262 2.43 -1.04 -12.39
N GLY A 263 1.11 -1.10 -12.17
CA GLY A 263 0.13 -0.48 -13.06
C GLY A 263 -0.10 1.00 -12.73
N LEU A 264 -0.50 1.30 -11.49
CA LEU A 264 -0.89 2.66 -11.08
C LEU A 264 0.28 3.64 -10.95
N SER A 265 1.38 3.23 -10.30
CA SER A 265 2.55 4.12 -10.12
C SER A 265 3.28 4.37 -11.44
N VAL A 266 3.24 3.43 -12.37
CA VAL A 266 3.76 3.60 -13.74
C VAL A 266 2.86 4.51 -14.55
N ASN A 267 1.53 4.36 -14.49
CA ASN A 267 0.60 5.25 -15.19
C ASN A 267 0.69 6.69 -14.71
N ILE A 268 0.81 6.93 -13.40
CA ILE A 268 1.02 8.26 -12.83
C ILE A 268 2.38 8.81 -13.27
N ALA A 269 3.47 8.05 -13.11
CA ALA A 269 4.80 8.50 -13.51
C ALA A 269 4.94 8.78 -15.02
N LEU A 270 4.20 8.07 -15.87
CA LEU A 270 4.17 8.30 -17.32
C LEU A 270 3.33 9.51 -17.71
N LYS A 271 2.27 9.85 -16.96
CA LYS A 271 1.45 11.05 -17.20
C LYS A 271 2.14 12.33 -16.74
N LEU A 272 2.92 12.28 -15.66
CA LEU A 272 3.65 13.43 -15.11
C LEU A 272 4.95 13.77 -15.87
N HIS A 273 5.36 12.92 -16.81
CA HIS A 273 6.52 13.13 -17.66
C HIS A 273 6.16 13.55 -19.10
N LYS A 274 4.88 13.80 -19.37
CA LYS A 274 4.42 14.51 -20.57
C LYS A 274 4.06 15.94 -20.21
#